data_AF-A0A976CRW2-F1
#
_entry.id   AF-A0A976CRW2-F1
#
_cell.length_a   1.000
_cell.length_b   1.000
_cell.length_c   1.000
_cell.angle_alpha   90.00
_cell.angle_beta   90.00
_cell.angle_gamma   90.00
#
_symmetry.space_group_name_H-M   'P 1'
#
loop_
_entity.id
_entity.type
_entity.pdbx_description
1 polymer ?
#
loop_
_entity_poly.entity_id
_entity_poly.type
_entity_poly.pdbx_seq_one_letter_code
_entity_poly.pdbx_strand_id
1 'polypeptide(L)'
;MIKEYLDKHGPSLSSKISEFLQSKGMSADAARQQISRAKGDIRRLDAVTLPNREKFLFLQKDYKSPDFKFNLATALIEKRTSYGLLLNAIRLRSGSLSLRHASIYSGLSVDKTKGHILVSTVVERLKKLELIVETEDVLHIVNEESDIEELKSIQIVESIVLDIYKNWLARTGFASFDKIQVRSEDLDQPKVGQFNWCLTAPTYISSVAIRKSKEVTPGFIVADIILGRKVTLEDAHFFTNKWDALINQRRKTPIQPFFIADSLSREALDLLRKKGCIIALPRNFFGEEAAELLRALISSMKNAALAVTKEPEKVFDLLKRLSKLEGASLNLRGVVFEFIIAHLHRVDGYGIDLRLIVHDRERNRAEIDIQAKKHKEVIFIECKGLASGNLVG
;
A
#
# COMPACT_ATOMS: atom_id res chain seq x y z
N MET A 1 2.79 -42.66 0.92
CA MET A 1 3.85 -41.63 0.87
C MET A 1 3.36 -40.27 0.38
N ILE A 2 3.28 -39.94 -0.93
CA ILE A 2 2.86 -38.56 -1.33
C ILE A 2 1.38 -38.30 -1.00
N LYS A 3 0.46 -39.19 -1.40
CA LYS A 3 -0.97 -39.08 -1.07
C LYS A 3 -1.19 -39.01 0.45
N GLU A 4 -0.57 -39.94 1.18
CA GLU A 4 -0.56 -39.96 2.65
C GLU A 4 -0.05 -38.65 3.29
N TYR A 5 1.02 -38.06 2.76
CA TYR A 5 1.50 -36.76 3.22
C TYR A 5 0.46 -35.67 3.00
N LEU A 6 -0.12 -35.60 1.80
CA LEU A 6 -1.15 -34.61 1.47
C LEU A 6 -2.44 -34.82 2.28
N ASP A 7 -2.84 -36.06 2.54
CA ASP A 7 -4.00 -36.36 3.41
C ASP A 7 -3.77 -35.91 4.86
N LYS A 8 -2.52 -35.95 5.34
CA LYS A 8 -2.17 -35.59 6.72
C LYS A 8 -1.83 -34.12 6.93
N HIS A 9 -1.13 -33.51 5.97
CA HIS A 9 -0.57 -32.16 6.07
C HIS A 9 -1.24 -31.15 5.13
N GLY A 10 -2.16 -31.60 4.29
CA GLY A 10 -2.84 -30.80 3.30
C GLY A 10 -1.98 -30.44 2.07
N PRO A 11 -2.54 -29.64 1.16
CA PRO A 11 -1.86 -29.12 -0.03
C PRO A 11 -0.51 -28.46 0.30
N SER A 12 0.53 -28.77 -0.45
CA SER A 12 1.91 -28.46 -0.04
C SER A 12 2.87 -28.23 -1.21
N LEU A 13 3.97 -27.54 -0.92
CA LEU A 13 5.07 -27.38 -1.85
C LEU A 13 5.81 -28.70 -2.11
N SER A 14 6.30 -28.87 -3.34
CA SER A 14 7.11 -30.03 -3.71
C SER A 14 8.39 -30.17 -2.89
N SER A 15 8.96 -29.06 -2.38
CA SER A 15 10.11 -29.10 -1.47
C SER A 15 9.77 -29.76 -0.13
N LYS A 16 8.69 -29.31 0.54
CA LYS A 16 8.20 -29.87 1.81
C LYS A 16 7.89 -31.37 1.68
N ILE A 17 7.26 -31.77 0.57
CA ILE A 17 7.03 -33.19 0.27
C ILE A 17 8.36 -33.94 0.06
N SER A 18 9.30 -33.36 -0.68
CA SER A 18 10.61 -33.97 -0.93
C SER A 18 11.42 -34.15 0.35
N GLU A 19 11.37 -33.19 1.27
CA GLU A 19 11.99 -33.28 2.59
C GLU A 19 11.38 -34.42 3.42
N PHE A 20 10.05 -34.55 3.40
CA PHE A 20 9.37 -35.67 4.04
C PHE A 20 9.79 -37.02 3.46
N LEU A 21 9.84 -37.17 2.13
CA LEU A 21 10.27 -38.42 1.49
C LEU A 21 11.72 -38.78 1.86
N GLN A 22 12.61 -37.78 1.95
CA GLN A 22 13.99 -37.99 2.39
C GLN A 22 14.07 -38.41 3.86
N SER A 23 13.24 -37.84 4.73
CA SER A 23 13.14 -38.28 6.14
C SER A 23 12.68 -39.73 6.29
N LYS A 24 12.06 -40.31 5.25
CA LYS A 24 11.69 -41.73 5.15
C LYS A 24 12.76 -42.60 4.48
N GLY A 25 13.97 -42.08 4.30
CA GLY A 25 15.13 -42.82 3.79
C GLY A 25 15.35 -42.73 2.28
N MET A 26 14.60 -41.90 1.54
CA MET A 26 14.82 -41.72 0.11
C MET A 26 15.99 -40.76 -0.18
N SER A 27 16.72 -40.98 -1.27
CA SER A 27 17.64 -39.97 -1.78
C SER A 27 16.88 -38.78 -2.38
N ALA A 28 17.52 -37.61 -2.46
CA ALA A 28 16.92 -36.41 -3.05
C ALA A 28 16.45 -36.62 -4.50
N ASP A 29 17.21 -37.34 -5.32
CA ASP A 29 16.85 -37.63 -6.71
C ASP A 29 15.69 -38.61 -6.82
N ALA A 30 15.66 -39.65 -5.98
CA ALA A 30 14.54 -40.58 -5.92
C ALA A 30 13.25 -39.86 -5.49
N ALA A 31 13.32 -38.98 -4.49
CA ALA A 31 12.19 -38.18 -4.03
C ALA A 31 11.65 -37.26 -5.15
N ARG A 32 12.53 -36.53 -5.84
CA ARG A 32 12.16 -35.69 -7.01
C ARG A 32 11.52 -36.50 -8.12
N GLN A 33 12.09 -37.66 -8.45
CA GLN A 33 11.55 -38.52 -9.50
C GLN A 33 10.17 -39.07 -9.14
N GLN A 34 9.96 -39.45 -7.87
CA GLN A 34 8.66 -39.89 -7.37
C GLN A 34 7.62 -38.76 -7.43
N ILE A 35 7.99 -37.54 -7.00
CA ILE A 35 7.11 -36.36 -7.10
C ILE A 35 6.76 -36.06 -8.56
N SER A 36 7.72 -36.12 -9.48
CA SER A 36 7.48 -35.90 -10.92
C SER A 36 6.51 -36.93 -11.50
N ARG A 37 6.63 -38.20 -11.08
CA ARG A 37 5.78 -39.31 -11.53
C ARG A 37 4.45 -39.43 -10.80
N ALA A 38 4.16 -38.59 -9.80
CA ALA A 38 2.89 -38.63 -9.09
C ALA A 38 1.70 -38.42 -10.05
N LYS A 39 0.74 -39.35 -10.01
CA LYS A 39 -0.45 -39.48 -10.87
C LYS A 39 -1.70 -39.78 -10.00
N GLY A 40 -2.84 -40.02 -10.63
CA GLY A 40 -4.11 -40.31 -9.96
C GLY A 40 -4.75 -39.03 -9.43
N ASP A 41 -5.15 -39.04 -8.16
CA ASP A 41 -5.82 -37.91 -7.49
C ASP A 41 -4.88 -36.73 -7.19
N ILE A 42 -3.56 -36.92 -7.33
CA ILE A 42 -2.57 -35.88 -7.03
C ILE A 42 -2.47 -34.93 -8.23
N ARG A 43 -2.76 -33.66 -7.99
CA ARG A 43 -2.71 -32.58 -8.97
C ARG A 43 -1.61 -31.58 -8.63
N ARG A 44 -1.21 -30.79 -9.64
CA ARG A 44 -0.23 -29.71 -9.53
C ARG A 44 -0.90 -28.40 -9.93
N LEU A 45 -0.64 -27.32 -9.21
CA LEU A 45 -1.18 -26.02 -9.55
C LEU A 45 -0.28 -25.34 -10.58
N ASP A 46 -0.83 -25.11 -11.77
CA ASP A 46 -0.13 -24.39 -12.85
C ASP A 46 -0.58 -22.93 -13.01
N ALA A 47 -1.62 -22.51 -12.27
CA ALA A 47 -2.15 -21.14 -12.32
C ALA A 47 -1.21 -20.07 -11.74
N VAL A 48 -0.23 -20.48 -10.93
CA VAL A 48 0.76 -19.61 -10.29
C VAL A 48 2.17 -20.09 -10.59
N THR A 49 3.12 -19.15 -10.60
CA THR A 49 4.54 -19.44 -10.79
C THR A 49 5.24 -19.37 -9.44
N LEU A 50 5.91 -20.45 -9.06
CA LEU A 50 6.78 -20.52 -7.89
C LEU A 50 8.25 -20.47 -8.32
N PRO A 51 9.15 -19.92 -7.47
CA PRO A 51 10.58 -19.87 -7.76
C PRO A 51 11.17 -21.29 -7.87
N ASN A 52 12.36 -21.40 -8.45
CA ASN A 52 13.13 -22.65 -8.51
C ASN A 52 12.38 -23.85 -9.15
N ARG A 53 11.42 -23.58 -10.04
CA ARG A 53 10.54 -24.58 -10.69
C ARG A 53 9.75 -25.44 -9.69
N GLU A 54 9.57 -24.92 -8.48
CA GLU A 54 8.79 -25.56 -7.43
C GLU A 54 7.32 -25.70 -7.86
N LYS A 55 6.65 -26.74 -7.37
CA LYS A 55 5.25 -27.01 -7.67
C LYS A 55 4.44 -27.04 -6.38
N PHE A 56 3.19 -26.59 -6.46
CA PHE A 56 2.23 -26.77 -5.38
C PHE A 56 1.35 -27.99 -5.69
N LEU A 57 1.39 -29.00 -4.83
CA LEU A 57 0.69 -30.26 -5.00
C LEU A 57 -0.51 -30.35 -4.05
N PHE A 58 -1.58 -30.96 -4.51
CA PHE A 58 -2.82 -31.14 -3.75
C PHE A 58 -3.56 -32.40 -4.22
N LEU A 59 -4.44 -32.95 -3.39
CA LEU A 59 -5.38 -33.97 -3.84
C LEU A 59 -6.56 -33.29 -4.52
N GLN A 60 -7.13 -33.90 -5.56
CA GLN A 60 -8.24 -33.33 -6.33
C GLN A 60 -9.42 -32.91 -5.44
N LYS A 61 -9.70 -33.67 -4.36
CA LYS A 61 -10.73 -33.35 -3.35
C LYS A 61 -10.46 -32.06 -2.56
N ASP A 62 -9.20 -31.66 -2.44
CA ASP A 62 -8.80 -30.50 -1.63
C ASP A 62 -8.77 -29.21 -2.46
N TYR A 63 -9.01 -29.26 -3.78
CA TYR A 63 -8.91 -28.09 -4.63
C TYR A 63 -9.84 -26.98 -4.14
N LYS A 64 -9.29 -25.80 -3.85
CA LYS A 64 -9.99 -24.64 -3.28
C LYS A 64 -10.66 -24.85 -1.91
N SER A 65 -10.35 -25.95 -1.20
CA SER A 65 -10.70 -26.09 0.22
C SER A 65 -10.04 -24.99 1.07
N PRO A 66 -10.51 -24.76 2.31
CA PRO A 66 -9.86 -23.84 3.24
C PRO A 66 -8.36 -24.11 3.42
N ASP A 67 -7.96 -25.39 3.59
CA ASP A 67 -6.56 -25.78 3.74
C ASP A 67 -5.74 -25.50 2.47
N PHE A 68 -6.33 -25.73 1.29
CA PHE A 68 -5.70 -25.34 0.03
C PHE A 68 -5.43 -23.84 -0.02
N LYS A 69 -6.42 -23.03 0.32
CA LYS A 69 -6.32 -21.56 0.28
C LYS A 69 -5.26 -21.07 1.25
N PHE A 70 -5.32 -21.55 2.50
CA PHE A 70 -4.37 -21.20 3.55
C PHE A 70 -2.92 -21.60 3.22
N ASN A 71 -2.70 -22.86 2.83
CA ASN A 71 -1.37 -23.37 2.52
C ASN A 71 -0.80 -22.71 1.26
N LEU A 72 -1.63 -22.44 0.26
CA LEU A 72 -1.20 -21.75 -0.95
C LEU A 72 -0.82 -20.30 -0.67
N ALA A 73 -1.67 -19.54 0.05
CA ALA A 73 -1.36 -18.16 0.43
C ALA A 73 -0.06 -18.08 1.23
N THR A 74 0.11 -18.96 2.22
CA THR A 74 1.33 -19.08 3.02
C THR A 74 2.55 -19.35 2.15
N ALA A 75 2.48 -20.34 1.25
CA ALA A 75 3.58 -20.67 0.35
C ALA A 75 3.94 -19.51 -0.59
N LEU A 76 2.94 -18.79 -1.12
CA LEU A 76 3.17 -17.66 -2.02
C LEU A 76 3.88 -16.50 -1.31
N ILE A 77 3.52 -16.24 -0.05
CA ILE A 77 4.13 -15.21 0.82
C ILE A 77 5.55 -15.62 1.23
N GLU A 78 5.75 -16.83 1.75
CA GLU A 78 7.06 -17.38 2.15
C GLU A 78 8.07 -17.31 1.00
N LYS A 79 7.61 -17.64 -0.22
CA LYS A 79 8.44 -17.66 -1.43
C LYS A 79 8.58 -16.29 -2.10
N ARG A 80 7.99 -15.24 -1.53
CA ARG A 80 8.03 -13.85 -2.02
C ARG A 80 7.67 -13.74 -3.51
N THR A 81 6.69 -14.54 -3.93
CA THR A 81 6.17 -14.48 -5.30
C THR A 81 5.42 -13.18 -5.51
N SER A 82 5.20 -12.77 -6.76
CA SER A 82 4.36 -11.61 -7.07
C SER A 82 2.95 -11.70 -6.45
N TYR A 83 2.40 -12.90 -6.34
CA TYR A 83 1.13 -13.14 -5.63
C TYR A 83 1.26 -12.93 -4.13
N GLY A 84 2.33 -13.47 -3.53
CA GLY A 84 2.63 -13.27 -2.12
C GLY A 84 2.87 -11.81 -1.75
N LEU A 85 3.45 -11.01 -2.65
CA LEU A 85 3.62 -9.57 -2.44
C LEU A 85 2.28 -8.84 -2.36
N LEU A 86 1.30 -9.18 -3.21
CA LEU A 86 -0.04 -8.58 -3.10
C LEU A 86 -0.78 -9.04 -1.84
N LEU A 87 -0.66 -10.32 -1.46
CA LEU A 87 -1.24 -10.81 -0.20
C LEU A 87 -0.62 -10.10 1.01
N ASN A 88 0.71 -9.94 1.03
CA ASN A 88 1.38 -9.21 2.09
C ASN A 88 0.97 -7.73 2.11
N ALA A 89 0.75 -7.12 0.94
CA ALA A 89 0.25 -5.75 0.86
C ALA A 89 -1.15 -5.59 1.47
N ILE A 90 -2.06 -6.56 1.28
CA ILE A 90 -3.39 -6.53 1.91
C ILE A 90 -3.25 -6.63 3.44
N ARG A 91 -2.43 -7.56 3.95
CA ARG A 91 -2.17 -7.70 5.39
C ARG A 91 -1.49 -6.48 6.01
N LEU A 92 -0.59 -5.83 5.26
CA LEU A 92 0.09 -4.61 5.67
C LEU A 92 -0.89 -3.45 5.90
N ARG A 93 -2.05 -3.50 5.23
CA ARG A 93 -3.07 -2.45 5.18
C ARG A 93 -4.32 -2.82 5.99
N SER A 94 -4.13 -3.39 7.18
CA SER A 94 -5.22 -3.81 8.09
C SER A 94 -6.18 -4.82 7.45
N GLY A 95 -5.65 -5.74 6.64
CA GLY A 95 -6.43 -6.79 5.97
C GLY A 95 -7.28 -6.30 4.79
N SER A 96 -7.16 -5.02 4.41
CA SER A 96 -7.90 -4.38 3.31
C SER A 96 -6.97 -3.57 2.41
N LEU A 97 -7.21 -3.51 1.11
CA LEU A 97 -6.40 -2.66 0.22
C LEU A 97 -7.25 -2.11 -0.94
N SER A 98 -7.34 -0.79 -1.06
CA SER A 98 -7.94 -0.16 -2.25
C SER A 98 -7.29 -0.72 -3.52
N LEU A 99 -8.12 -1.18 -4.47
CA LEU A 99 -7.68 -1.74 -5.74
C LEU A 99 -6.77 -0.76 -6.51
N ARG A 100 -7.06 0.54 -6.40
CA ARG A 100 -6.24 1.61 -7.01
C ARG A 100 -4.85 1.68 -6.39
N HIS A 101 -4.79 1.54 -5.08
CA HIS A 101 -3.53 1.52 -4.32
C HIS A 101 -2.79 0.17 -4.36
N ALA A 102 -3.40 -0.90 -4.90
CA ALA A 102 -2.76 -2.21 -5.00
C ALA A 102 -1.45 -2.16 -5.77
N SER A 103 -1.37 -1.35 -6.83
CA SER A 103 -0.15 -1.12 -7.62
C SER A 103 0.99 -0.48 -6.83
N ILE A 104 0.68 0.33 -5.81
CA ILE A 104 1.68 1.02 -4.98
C ILE A 104 2.22 0.04 -3.94
N TYR A 105 1.34 -0.60 -3.18
CA TYR A 105 1.71 -1.37 -1.99
C TYR A 105 2.09 -2.82 -2.28
N SER A 106 1.77 -3.37 -3.45
CA SER A 106 2.26 -4.72 -3.84
C SER A 106 3.67 -4.70 -4.43
N GLY A 107 4.18 -3.54 -4.84
CA GLY A 107 5.48 -3.44 -5.51
C GLY A 107 5.52 -4.08 -6.90
N LEU A 108 4.36 -4.30 -7.52
CA LEU A 108 4.23 -4.93 -8.83
C LEU A 108 4.19 -3.91 -9.96
N SER A 109 4.57 -4.36 -11.15
CA SER A 109 4.56 -3.54 -12.36
C SER A 109 3.13 -3.24 -12.81
N VAL A 110 2.91 -2.01 -13.28
CA VAL A 110 1.69 -1.64 -14.02
C VAL A 110 1.85 -1.73 -15.54
N ASP A 111 3.09 -1.77 -16.03
CA ASP A 111 3.39 -1.93 -17.46
C ASP A 111 3.97 -3.31 -17.77
N LYS A 112 3.79 -3.76 -19.02
CA LYS A 112 4.37 -5.02 -19.48
C LYS A 112 5.90 -4.87 -19.54
N THR A 113 6.60 -5.54 -18.65
CA THR A 113 8.06 -5.56 -18.61
C THR A 113 8.56 -7.00 -18.53
N LYS A 114 9.62 -7.33 -19.27
CA LYS A 114 10.19 -8.68 -19.30
C LYS A 114 10.54 -9.13 -17.88
N GLY A 115 10.05 -10.31 -17.49
CA GLY A 115 10.30 -10.89 -16.17
C GLY A 115 9.37 -10.40 -15.05
N HIS A 116 8.46 -9.45 -15.33
CA HIS A 116 7.49 -8.95 -14.36
C HIS A 116 6.06 -9.30 -14.79
N ILE A 117 5.25 -9.74 -13.84
CA ILE A 117 3.80 -9.90 -14.00
C ILE A 117 3.11 -8.59 -13.60
N LEU A 118 2.02 -8.27 -14.31
CA LEU A 118 1.22 -7.09 -14.01
C LEU A 118 0.44 -7.27 -12.70
N VAL A 119 0.28 -6.18 -11.96
CA VAL A 119 -0.60 -6.16 -10.77
C VAL A 119 -2.01 -6.65 -11.11
N SER A 120 -2.57 -6.23 -12.26
CA SER A 120 -3.92 -6.65 -12.70
C SER A 120 -4.01 -8.16 -12.94
N THR A 121 -2.98 -8.76 -13.57
CA THR A 121 -2.92 -10.21 -13.77
C THR A 121 -2.79 -10.96 -12.44
N VAL A 122 -2.05 -10.42 -11.47
CA VAL A 122 -1.95 -11.01 -10.13
C VAL A 122 -3.31 -10.98 -9.42
N VAL A 123 -4.00 -9.83 -9.44
CA VAL A 123 -5.36 -9.68 -8.86
C VAL A 123 -6.32 -10.69 -9.50
N GLU A 124 -6.38 -10.75 -10.83
CA GLU A 124 -7.26 -11.67 -11.57
C GLU A 124 -7.02 -13.14 -11.18
N ARG A 125 -5.76 -13.55 -11.10
CA ARG A 125 -5.39 -14.92 -10.76
C ARG A 125 -5.70 -15.27 -9.31
N LEU A 126 -5.45 -14.35 -8.37
CA LEU A 126 -5.80 -14.56 -6.96
C LEU A 126 -7.33 -14.63 -6.76
N LYS A 127 -8.11 -13.81 -7.46
CA LYS A 127 -9.58 -13.90 -7.48
C LYS A 127 -10.04 -15.25 -8.03
N LYS A 128 -9.47 -15.70 -9.16
CA LYS A 128 -9.80 -17.02 -9.76
C LYS A 128 -9.51 -18.20 -8.82
N LEU A 129 -8.46 -18.07 -8.00
CA LEU A 129 -8.10 -19.04 -6.96
C LEU A 129 -8.89 -18.88 -5.66
N GLU A 130 -9.77 -17.87 -5.57
CA GLU A 130 -10.53 -17.52 -4.37
C GLU A 130 -9.65 -17.31 -3.14
N LEU A 131 -8.47 -16.73 -3.36
CA LEU A 131 -7.58 -16.27 -2.28
C LEU A 131 -7.89 -14.84 -1.86
N ILE A 132 -8.42 -14.03 -2.77
CA ILE A 132 -8.87 -12.68 -2.49
C ILE A 132 -10.27 -12.45 -3.04
N VAL A 133 -11.00 -11.53 -2.44
CA VAL A 133 -12.28 -11.00 -2.90
C VAL A 133 -12.18 -9.48 -3.03
N GLU A 134 -12.99 -8.91 -3.90
CA GLU A 134 -13.13 -7.46 -4.05
C GLU A 134 -14.55 -7.05 -3.70
N THR A 135 -14.68 -6.08 -2.80
CA THR A 135 -15.96 -5.49 -2.39
C THR A 135 -15.77 -3.97 -2.40
N GLU A 136 -16.60 -3.25 -3.16
CA GLU A 136 -16.52 -1.77 -3.25
C GLU A 136 -15.10 -1.26 -3.56
N ASP A 137 -14.44 -1.83 -4.57
CA ASP A 137 -13.05 -1.50 -4.95
C ASP A 137 -11.99 -1.75 -3.85
N VAL A 138 -12.31 -2.51 -2.81
CA VAL A 138 -11.38 -2.92 -1.76
C VAL A 138 -11.09 -4.41 -1.86
N LEU A 139 -9.82 -4.76 -1.87
CA LEU A 139 -9.32 -6.13 -1.87
C LEU A 139 -9.19 -6.66 -0.44
N HIS A 140 -9.70 -7.87 -0.22
CA HIS A 140 -9.60 -8.62 1.04
C HIS A 140 -9.05 -10.01 0.79
N ILE A 141 -8.33 -10.57 1.76
CA ILE A 141 -7.99 -12.00 1.73
C ILE A 141 -9.19 -12.81 2.24
N VAL A 142 -9.53 -13.87 1.51
CA VAL A 142 -10.66 -14.73 1.88
C VAL A 142 -10.36 -15.42 3.22
N ASN A 143 -11.32 -15.36 4.15
CA ASN A 143 -11.22 -15.91 5.51
C ASN A 143 -10.16 -15.25 6.42
N GLU A 144 -9.70 -14.04 6.10
CA GLU A 144 -8.93 -13.21 7.02
C GLU A 144 -9.77 -11.99 7.46
N GLU A 145 -9.61 -11.59 8.71
CA GLU A 145 -10.28 -10.39 9.22
C GLU A 145 -9.68 -9.12 8.58
N SER A 146 -10.53 -8.12 8.41
CA SER A 146 -10.14 -6.85 7.80
C SER A 146 -10.82 -5.67 8.50
N ASP A 147 -10.07 -4.62 8.79
CA ASP A 147 -10.55 -3.40 9.43
C ASP A 147 -10.51 -2.24 8.42
N ILE A 148 -11.62 -2.07 7.71
CA ILE A 148 -11.78 -1.03 6.69
C ILE A 148 -11.78 0.37 7.33
N GLU A 149 -12.30 0.50 8.55
CA GLU A 149 -12.36 1.78 9.26
C GLU A 149 -10.95 2.23 9.69
N GLU A 150 -10.13 1.30 10.17
CA GLU A 150 -8.72 1.55 10.45
C GLU A 150 -7.96 1.91 9.16
N LEU A 151 -8.17 1.18 8.06
CA LEU A 151 -7.54 1.51 6.77
C LEU A 151 -7.86 2.95 6.36
N LYS A 152 -9.15 3.33 6.35
CA LYS A 152 -9.60 4.67 5.98
C LYS A 152 -8.95 5.73 6.88
N SER A 153 -8.92 5.48 8.19
CA SER A 153 -8.28 6.36 9.18
C SER A 153 -6.80 6.56 8.90
N ILE A 154 -6.04 5.48 8.70
CA ILE A 154 -4.62 5.54 8.37
C ILE A 154 -4.40 6.29 7.05
N GLN A 155 -5.20 6.02 6.01
CA GLN A 155 -5.06 6.67 4.72
C GLN A 155 -5.21 8.18 4.79
N ILE A 156 -6.11 8.70 5.63
CA ILE A 156 -6.29 10.15 5.85
C ILE A 156 -5.03 10.77 6.45
N VAL A 157 -4.51 10.17 7.52
CA VAL A 157 -3.28 10.68 8.17
C VAL A 157 -2.08 10.56 7.22
N GLU A 158 -2.03 9.50 6.43
CA GLU A 158 -1.00 9.37 5.40
C GLU A 158 -1.10 10.46 4.33
N SER A 159 -2.30 10.83 3.88
CA SER A 159 -2.49 11.93 2.92
C SER A 159 -2.01 13.26 3.50
N ILE A 160 -2.36 13.54 4.76
CA ILE A 160 -1.85 14.69 5.52
C ILE A 160 -0.32 14.70 5.52
N VAL A 161 0.30 13.59 5.92
CA VAL A 161 1.76 13.48 6.02
C VAL A 161 2.41 13.64 4.65
N LEU A 162 1.88 13.00 3.61
CA LEU A 162 2.37 13.13 2.23
C LEU A 162 2.32 14.57 1.73
N ASP A 163 1.25 15.32 2.02
CA ASP A 163 1.14 16.73 1.65
C ASP A 163 2.17 17.61 2.35
N ILE A 164 2.47 17.32 3.63
CA ILE A 164 3.54 18.02 4.36
C ILE A 164 4.90 17.70 3.72
N TYR A 165 5.18 16.42 3.43
CA TYR A 165 6.42 16.02 2.76
C TYR A 165 6.56 16.62 1.36
N LYS A 166 5.46 16.67 0.58
CA LYS A 166 5.40 17.36 -0.72
C LYS A 166 5.84 18.81 -0.58
N ASN A 167 5.24 19.55 0.36
CA ASN A 167 5.58 20.95 0.60
C ASN A 167 7.04 21.13 1.03
N TRP A 168 7.54 20.25 1.90
CA TRP A 168 8.94 20.27 2.33
C TRP A 168 9.90 20.00 1.17
N LEU A 169 9.64 18.99 0.34
CA LEU A 169 10.46 18.67 -0.84
C LEU A 169 10.53 19.86 -1.80
N ALA A 170 9.41 20.55 -1.99
CA ALA A 170 9.34 21.72 -2.86
C ALA A 170 10.17 22.89 -2.28
N ARG A 171 9.92 23.25 -1.01
CA ARG A 171 10.57 24.40 -0.35
C ARG A 171 12.07 24.25 -0.15
N THR A 172 12.56 23.02 -0.02
CA THR A 172 13.99 22.73 0.14
C THR A 172 14.73 22.59 -1.19
N GLY A 173 14.03 22.72 -2.33
CA GLY A 173 14.62 22.54 -3.66
C GLY A 173 14.92 21.08 -4.02
N PHE A 174 14.41 20.12 -3.25
CA PHE A 174 14.54 18.70 -3.57
C PHE A 174 13.73 18.30 -4.80
N ALA A 175 12.62 18.99 -5.05
CA ALA A 175 11.71 18.75 -6.15
C ALA A 175 11.19 20.05 -6.76
N SER A 176 10.80 20.00 -8.03
CA SER A 176 10.12 21.13 -8.69
C SER A 176 8.67 21.25 -8.19
N PHE A 177 8.28 22.43 -7.67
CA PHE A 177 6.98 22.69 -7.03
C PHE A 177 5.78 22.12 -7.81
N ASP A 178 5.67 22.42 -9.10
CA ASP A 178 4.49 22.07 -9.91
C ASP A 178 4.50 20.65 -10.49
N LYS A 179 5.50 19.84 -10.13
CA LYS A 179 5.71 18.50 -10.71
C LYS A 179 5.66 17.38 -9.67
N ILE A 180 5.34 17.69 -8.41
CA ILE A 180 5.19 16.69 -7.36
C ILE A 180 3.80 16.05 -7.47
N GLN A 181 3.77 14.74 -7.65
CA GLN A 181 2.56 13.93 -7.68
C GLN A 181 2.44 13.14 -6.38
N VAL A 182 1.21 13.04 -5.86
CA VAL A 182 0.87 12.28 -4.63
C VAL A 182 -0.28 11.32 -4.97
N ARG A 183 -0.29 10.13 -4.34
CA ARG A 183 -1.34 9.13 -4.54
C ARG A 183 -2.72 9.72 -4.27
N SER A 184 -3.69 9.32 -5.07
CA SER A 184 -5.06 9.84 -5.07
C SER A 184 -6.03 8.69 -5.30
N GLU A 185 -7.24 8.76 -4.75
CA GLU A 185 -8.27 7.76 -5.08
C GLU A 185 -8.91 8.08 -6.46
N ASP A 186 -8.86 9.32 -6.93
CA ASP A 186 -9.58 9.75 -8.15
C ASP A 186 -8.69 9.84 -9.39
N LEU A 187 -7.40 10.14 -9.21
CA LEU A 187 -6.44 10.33 -10.31
C LEU A 187 -5.53 9.12 -10.53
N ASP A 188 -4.83 9.14 -11.66
CA ASP A 188 -3.73 8.20 -11.90
C ASP A 188 -2.67 8.30 -10.82
N GLN A 189 -2.15 7.13 -10.42
CA GLN A 189 -1.15 7.06 -9.37
C GLN A 189 0.21 7.63 -9.84
N PRO A 190 0.97 8.28 -8.94
CA PRO A 190 2.32 8.73 -9.22
C PRO A 190 3.20 7.60 -9.73
N LYS A 191 3.87 7.79 -10.87
CA LYS A 191 4.58 6.72 -11.57
C LYS A 191 6.00 7.10 -11.95
N VAL A 192 6.94 6.17 -11.73
CA VAL A 192 8.32 6.25 -12.25
C VAL A 192 8.69 4.89 -12.83
N GLY A 193 9.11 4.89 -14.10
CA GLY A 193 9.27 3.65 -14.87
C GLY A 193 7.94 2.89 -14.93
N GLN A 194 7.97 1.60 -14.61
CA GLN A 194 6.81 0.71 -14.64
C GLN A 194 6.09 0.57 -13.29
N PHE A 195 6.42 1.39 -12.29
CA PHE A 195 5.92 1.25 -10.93
C PHE A 195 5.26 2.51 -10.39
N ASN A 196 4.22 2.30 -9.58
CA ASN A 196 3.51 3.35 -8.87
C ASN A 196 4.06 3.55 -7.45
N TRP A 197 3.97 4.78 -6.96
CA TRP A 197 4.50 5.22 -5.66
C TRP A 197 3.49 6.12 -4.95
N CYS A 198 3.61 6.26 -3.63
CA CYS A 198 2.78 7.22 -2.89
C CYS A 198 3.09 8.67 -3.28
N LEU A 199 4.34 8.98 -3.64
CA LEU A 199 4.78 10.28 -4.10
C LEU A 199 5.91 10.15 -5.11
N THR A 200 5.86 10.93 -6.19
CA THR A 200 6.97 11.07 -7.13
C THR A 200 7.21 12.54 -7.46
N ALA A 201 8.47 12.89 -7.77
CA ALA A 201 8.79 14.21 -8.28
C ALA A 201 10.10 14.20 -9.08
N PRO A 202 10.21 14.97 -10.17
CA PRO A 202 11.51 15.19 -10.81
C PRO A 202 12.44 15.99 -9.89
N THR A 203 13.71 15.62 -9.87
CA THR A 203 14.76 16.31 -9.11
C THR A 203 15.98 16.62 -9.96
N TYR A 204 16.54 17.81 -9.73
CA TYR A 204 17.75 18.31 -10.39
C TYR A 204 18.96 18.33 -9.45
N ILE A 205 18.83 17.77 -8.24
CA ILE A 205 19.93 17.61 -7.29
C ILE A 205 21.09 16.90 -8.00
N SER A 206 22.28 17.46 -7.89
CA SER A 206 23.47 17.03 -8.64
C SER A 206 23.86 15.57 -8.42
N SER A 207 23.60 15.01 -7.23
CA SER A 207 23.89 13.60 -6.92
C SER A 207 22.90 12.60 -7.53
N VAL A 208 21.74 13.06 -8.01
CA VAL A 208 20.69 12.22 -8.58
C VAL A 208 20.51 12.47 -10.08
N ALA A 209 20.55 13.73 -10.50
CA ALA A 209 20.40 14.13 -11.89
C ALA A 209 21.60 13.70 -12.74
N ILE A 210 21.35 13.32 -14.00
CA ILE A 210 22.41 13.00 -14.96
C ILE A 210 22.76 14.28 -15.71
N ARG A 211 24.03 14.69 -15.62
CA ARG A 211 24.56 15.84 -16.35
C ARG A 211 25.48 15.37 -17.47
N LYS A 212 25.19 15.78 -18.71
CA LYS A 212 26.03 15.51 -19.89
C LYS A 212 26.27 16.81 -20.64
N SER A 213 27.50 17.32 -20.63
CA SER A 213 27.93 18.54 -21.31
C SER A 213 26.93 19.73 -21.16
N LYS A 214 25.96 19.88 -22.07
CA LYS A 214 24.95 20.95 -22.08
C LYS A 214 23.55 20.54 -21.63
N GLU A 215 23.30 19.26 -21.38
CA GLU A 215 21.99 18.72 -21.00
C GLU A 215 21.97 18.18 -19.57
N VAL A 216 20.89 18.49 -18.86
CA VAL A 216 20.60 17.93 -17.53
C VAL A 216 19.33 17.11 -17.64
N THR A 217 19.45 15.80 -17.48
CA THR A 217 18.30 14.91 -17.32
C THR A 217 17.97 14.80 -15.83
N PRO A 218 16.76 15.16 -15.39
CA PRO A 218 16.39 15.03 -13.98
C PRO A 218 16.40 13.57 -13.55
N GLY A 219 16.72 13.35 -12.28
CA GLY A 219 16.37 12.12 -11.59
C GLY A 219 14.95 12.22 -11.01
N PHE A 220 14.58 11.25 -10.18
CA PHE A 220 13.29 11.28 -9.48
C PHE A 220 13.43 11.09 -7.97
N ILE A 221 12.70 11.88 -7.19
CA ILE A 221 12.32 11.50 -5.84
C ILE A 221 11.17 10.49 -5.97
N VAL A 222 11.27 9.39 -5.22
CA VAL A 222 10.16 8.44 -5.05
C VAL A 222 9.96 8.20 -3.56
N ALA A 223 8.70 8.14 -3.11
CA ALA A 223 8.39 7.85 -1.72
C ALA A 223 7.20 6.92 -1.57
N ASP A 224 7.27 6.06 -0.56
CA ASP A 224 6.12 5.33 -0.02
C ASP A 224 5.97 5.58 1.47
N ILE A 225 4.73 5.45 1.95
CA ILE A 225 4.35 5.70 3.34
C ILE A 225 3.61 4.52 3.94
N ILE A 226 3.98 4.15 5.17
CA ILE A 226 3.26 3.19 6.02
C ILE A 226 3.16 3.75 7.45
N LEU A 227 1.97 4.13 7.88
CA LEU A 227 1.69 4.58 9.25
C LEU A 227 0.80 3.57 10.01
N GLY A 228 0.67 3.78 11.32
CA GLY A 228 -0.22 3.02 12.21
C GLY A 228 0.37 1.71 12.73
N ARG A 229 1.59 1.34 12.31
CA ARG A 229 2.27 0.12 12.76
C ARG A 229 3.78 0.21 12.64
N LYS A 230 4.47 -0.75 13.25
CA LYS A 230 5.90 -0.97 13.05
C LYS A 230 6.13 -1.73 11.74
N VAL A 231 6.93 -1.15 10.85
CA VAL A 231 7.30 -1.76 9.57
C VAL A 231 8.38 -2.82 9.79
N THR A 232 8.10 -4.07 9.42
CA THR A 232 9.08 -5.16 9.46
C THR A 232 9.95 -5.22 8.20
N LEU A 233 10.92 -6.14 8.18
CA LEU A 233 11.73 -6.40 7.00
C LEU A 233 10.87 -6.84 5.80
N GLU A 234 9.89 -7.70 6.06
CA GLU A 234 8.93 -8.19 5.07
C GLU A 234 8.07 -7.05 4.51
N ASP A 235 7.60 -6.17 5.39
CA ASP A 235 6.79 -5.00 5.01
C ASP A 235 7.58 -4.05 4.11
N ALA A 236 8.90 -3.92 4.27
CA ALA A 236 9.72 -3.06 3.42
C ALA A 236 9.93 -3.60 1.98
N HIS A 237 9.60 -4.88 1.72
CA HIS A 237 9.94 -5.51 0.44
C HIS A 237 9.15 -4.96 -0.75
N PHE A 238 7.91 -4.51 -0.59
CA PHE A 238 7.17 -3.93 -1.72
C PHE A 238 7.91 -2.69 -2.27
N PHE A 239 8.48 -1.88 -1.38
CA PHE A 239 9.26 -0.70 -1.72
C PHE A 239 10.59 -1.07 -2.36
N THR A 240 11.36 -1.97 -1.72
CA THR A 240 12.68 -2.34 -2.23
C THR A 240 12.60 -3.08 -3.55
N ASN A 241 11.55 -3.86 -3.80
CA ASN A 241 11.36 -4.58 -5.06
C ASN A 241 11.18 -3.63 -6.26
N LYS A 242 10.37 -2.58 -6.10
CA LYS A 242 10.23 -1.53 -7.12
C LYS A 242 11.56 -0.85 -7.39
N TRP A 243 12.25 -0.47 -6.32
CA TRP A 243 13.54 0.19 -6.40
C TRP A 243 14.58 -0.68 -7.12
N ASP A 244 14.77 -1.93 -6.68
CA ASP A 244 15.72 -2.87 -7.27
C ASP A 244 15.42 -3.10 -8.75
N ALA A 245 14.15 -3.23 -9.11
CA ALA A 245 13.75 -3.37 -10.49
C ALA A 245 14.07 -2.12 -11.32
N LEU A 246 13.98 -0.90 -10.79
CA LEU A 246 14.33 0.33 -11.52
C LEU A 246 15.84 0.53 -11.70
N ILE A 247 16.64 0.26 -10.67
CA ILE A 247 18.09 0.55 -10.72
C ILE A 247 18.90 -0.52 -11.47
N ASN A 248 18.39 -1.75 -11.56
CA ASN A 248 19.06 -2.86 -12.25
C ASN A 248 18.67 -3.00 -13.73
N GLN A 249 17.86 -2.07 -14.26
CA GLN A 249 17.56 -2.03 -15.69
C GLN A 249 18.74 -1.53 -16.51
N ARG A 250 18.84 -2.01 -17.77
CA ARG A 250 19.88 -1.57 -18.73
C ARG A 250 19.93 -0.05 -18.87
N ARG A 251 18.77 0.63 -18.87
CA ARG A 251 18.67 2.09 -18.79
C ARG A 251 18.23 2.44 -17.37
N LYS A 252 19.19 2.64 -16.48
CA LYS A 252 18.94 3.00 -15.08
C LYS A 252 18.13 4.28 -15.02
N THR A 253 17.02 4.24 -14.27
CA THR A 253 16.30 5.45 -13.87
C THR A 253 16.95 5.96 -12.58
N PRO A 254 17.58 7.14 -12.55
CA PRO A 254 18.15 7.70 -11.33
C PRO A 254 17.04 8.09 -10.38
N ILE A 255 17.06 7.51 -9.18
CA ILE A 255 16.08 7.81 -8.15
C ILE A 255 16.76 8.06 -6.81
N GLN A 256 16.17 8.94 -6.00
CA GLN A 256 16.44 9.06 -4.57
C GLN A 256 15.20 8.59 -3.80
N PRO A 257 15.28 7.42 -3.13
CA PRO A 257 14.15 6.86 -2.39
C PRO A 257 13.98 7.50 -1.01
N PHE A 258 12.74 7.76 -0.66
CA PHE A 258 12.27 8.13 0.67
C PHE A 258 11.31 7.07 1.19
N PHE A 259 11.43 6.70 2.46
CA PHE A 259 10.50 5.78 3.09
C PHE A 259 9.94 6.42 4.35
N ILE A 260 8.63 6.70 4.34
CA ILE A 260 7.93 7.41 5.40
C ILE A 260 7.26 6.39 6.31
N ALA A 261 7.56 6.41 7.61
CA ALA A 261 6.94 5.48 8.56
C ALA A 261 6.95 6.01 9.99
N ASP A 262 6.05 5.49 10.83
CA ASP A 262 6.08 5.78 12.28
C ASP A 262 7.30 5.15 12.94
N SER A 263 7.52 3.86 12.66
CA SER A 263 8.62 3.09 13.22
C SER A 263 8.98 1.91 12.31
N LEU A 264 10.22 1.46 12.42
CA LEU A 264 10.75 0.33 11.67
C LEU A 264 11.39 -0.67 12.63
N SER A 265 11.40 -1.95 12.27
CA SER A 265 12.31 -2.92 12.88
C SER A 265 13.76 -2.55 12.58
N ARG A 266 14.70 -3.09 13.37
CA ARG A 266 16.12 -2.83 13.18
C ARG A 266 16.58 -3.34 11.82
N GLU A 267 16.12 -4.52 11.43
CA GLU A 267 16.43 -5.19 10.18
C GLU A 267 15.91 -4.39 8.98
N ALA A 268 14.69 -3.86 9.07
CA ALA A 268 14.10 -3.00 8.04
C ALA A 268 14.87 -1.68 7.90
N LEU A 269 15.21 -1.04 9.02
CA LEU A 269 15.99 0.19 9.05
C LEU A 269 17.39 0.00 8.44
N ASP A 270 18.08 -1.08 8.83
CA ASP A 270 19.41 -1.42 8.33
C ASP A 270 19.38 -1.72 6.82
N LEU A 271 18.36 -2.46 6.35
CA LEU A 271 18.15 -2.71 4.92
C LEU A 271 18.02 -1.39 4.15
N LEU A 272 17.09 -0.52 4.55
CA LEU A 272 16.79 0.71 3.84
C LEU A 272 17.97 1.68 3.85
N ARG A 273 18.65 1.85 4.99
CA ARG A 273 19.85 2.68 5.11
C ARG A 273 21.00 2.18 4.25
N LYS A 274 21.27 0.86 4.27
CA LYS A 274 22.34 0.25 3.47
C LYS A 274 22.15 0.48 1.97
N LYS A 275 20.91 0.57 1.50
CA LYS A 275 20.61 0.87 0.09
C LYS A 275 20.68 2.37 -0.25
N GLY A 276 20.76 3.26 0.74
CA GLY A 276 20.78 4.72 0.54
C GLY A 276 19.40 5.39 0.57
N CYS A 277 18.42 4.79 1.27
CA CYS A 277 17.10 5.40 1.45
C CYS A 277 17.12 6.47 2.52
N ILE A 278 16.44 7.59 2.25
CA ILE A 278 16.16 8.60 3.27
C ILE A 278 14.95 8.13 4.08
N ILE A 279 15.17 7.94 5.38
CA ILE A 279 14.13 7.50 6.31
C ILE A 279 13.42 8.72 6.87
N ALA A 280 12.14 8.81 6.57
CA ALA A 280 11.30 9.96 6.83
C ALA A 280 10.32 9.66 7.96
N LEU A 281 10.78 9.80 9.20
CA LEU A 281 9.93 9.57 10.38
C LEU A 281 9.23 10.87 10.76
N PRO A 282 7.89 10.88 10.97
CA PRO A 282 7.19 12.08 11.41
C PRO A 282 7.85 12.77 12.61
N ARG A 283 8.32 11.99 13.60
CA ARG A 283 9.03 12.54 14.78
C ARG A 283 10.33 13.27 14.44
N ASN A 284 11.07 12.81 13.42
CA ASN A 284 12.34 13.41 13.04
C ASN A 284 12.14 14.65 12.16
N PHE A 285 11.02 14.71 11.44
CA PHE A 285 10.71 15.80 10.51
C PHE A 285 9.87 16.90 11.15
N PHE A 286 8.98 16.55 12.08
CA PHE A 286 8.01 17.47 12.68
C PHE A 286 8.20 17.67 14.19
N GLY A 287 9.13 16.94 14.81
CA GLY A 287 9.28 16.88 16.26
C GLY A 287 8.37 15.84 16.91
N GLU A 288 8.67 15.47 18.16
CA GLU A 288 7.94 14.42 18.88
C GLU A 288 6.48 14.81 19.14
N GLU A 289 6.21 16.05 19.55
CA GLU A 289 4.84 16.52 19.82
C GLU A 289 3.91 16.36 18.60
N ALA A 290 4.39 16.78 17.42
CA ALA A 290 3.64 16.64 16.18
C ALA A 290 3.38 15.17 15.82
N ALA A 291 4.38 14.31 16.01
CA ALA A 291 4.24 12.89 15.74
C ALA A 291 3.25 12.21 16.70
N GLU A 292 3.26 12.59 17.97
CA GLU A 292 2.29 12.13 18.96
C GLU A 292 0.87 12.56 18.61
N LEU A 293 0.68 13.80 18.16
CA LEU A 293 -0.63 14.28 17.71
C LEU A 293 -1.15 13.54 16.48
N LEU A 294 -0.28 13.23 15.50
CA LEU A 294 -0.66 12.42 14.34
C LEU A 294 -1.07 11.00 14.74
N ARG A 295 -0.35 10.37 15.68
CA ARG A 295 -0.74 9.04 16.22
C ARG A 295 -2.05 9.11 17.00
N ALA A 296 -2.24 10.15 17.81
CA ALA A 296 -3.48 10.39 18.54
C ALA A 296 -4.66 10.59 17.57
N LEU A 297 -4.44 11.26 16.44
CA LEU A 297 -5.43 11.38 15.38
C LEU A 297 -5.79 10.01 14.76
N ILE A 298 -4.80 9.17 14.42
CA ILE A 298 -5.06 7.79 13.95
C ILE A 298 -5.92 7.02 14.97
N SER A 299 -5.54 7.04 16.24
CA SER A 299 -6.24 6.33 17.32
C SER A 299 -7.67 6.84 17.55
N SER A 300 -7.85 8.17 17.50
CA SER A 300 -9.17 8.80 17.64
C SER A 300 -10.08 8.48 16.46
N MET A 301 -9.51 8.41 15.25
CA MET A 301 -10.26 8.02 14.05
C MET A 301 -10.58 6.52 14.01
N LYS A 302 -9.72 5.65 14.55
CA LYS A 302 -10.00 4.22 14.68
C LYS A 302 -11.24 3.94 15.53
N ASN A 303 -11.49 4.78 16.52
CA ASN A 303 -12.67 4.70 17.38
C ASN A 303 -13.79 5.64 16.93
N ALA A 304 -13.74 6.24 15.72
CA ALA A 304 -14.51 7.42 15.35
C ALA A 304 -16.03 7.29 15.52
N ALA A 305 -16.60 6.11 15.25
CA ALA A 305 -18.02 5.85 15.47
C ALA A 305 -18.44 6.04 16.95
N LEU A 306 -17.52 5.83 17.90
CA LEU A 306 -17.67 6.02 19.35
C LEU A 306 -17.05 7.33 19.87
N ALA A 307 -15.90 7.75 19.32
CA ALA A 307 -15.14 8.89 19.80
C ALA A 307 -15.74 10.24 19.37
N VAL A 308 -16.38 10.32 18.20
CA VAL A 308 -17.01 11.57 17.75
C VAL A 308 -18.46 11.69 18.24
N THR A 309 -19.15 10.57 18.45
CA THR A 309 -20.48 10.57 19.09
C THR A 309 -20.40 10.82 20.60
N LYS A 310 -19.31 10.42 21.28
CA LYS A 310 -19.14 10.63 22.73
C LYS A 310 -18.23 11.80 23.11
N GLU A 311 -17.21 12.12 22.29
CA GLU A 311 -16.14 13.08 22.65
C GLU A 311 -15.65 13.94 21.44
N PRO A 312 -16.56 14.59 20.69
CA PRO A 312 -16.20 15.37 19.50
C PRO A 312 -15.13 16.44 19.81
N GLU A 313 -15.21 17.08 20.99
CA GLU A 313 -14.26 18.11 21.41
C GLU A 313 -12.80 17.64 21.48
N LYS A 314 -12.54 16.36 21.78
CA LYS A 314 -11.16 15.86 21.84
C LYS A 314 -10.55 15.75 20.45
N VAL A 315 -11.34 15.33 19.46
CA VAL A 315 -10.91 15.31 18.05
C VAL A 315 -10.66 16.74 17.58
N PHE A 316 -11.55 17.68 17.88
CA PHE A 316 -11.34 19.10 17.57
C PHE A 316 -10.10 19.69 18.24
N ASP A 317 -9.83 19.39 19.51
CA ASP A 317 -8.66 19.91 20.22
C ASP A 317 -7.35 19.33 19.68
N LEU A 318 -7.31 18.02 19.38
CA LEU A 318 -6.18 17.39 18.70
C LEU A 318 -5.89 18.03 17.34
N LEU A 319 -6.94 18.27 16.57
CA LEU A 319 -6.86 18.92 15.26
C LEU A 319 -6.42 20.39 15.37
N LYS A 320 -6.90 21.11 16.39
CA LYS A 320 -6.46 22.49 16.69
C LYS A 320 -4.98 22.53 17.08
N ARG A 321 -4.49 21.57 17.86
CA ARG A 321 -3.06 21.44 18.20
C ARG A 321 -2.23 21.16 16.95
N LEU A 322 -2.67 20.25 16.07
CA LEU A 322 -2.03 19.99 14.78
C LEU A 322 -1.96 21.24 13.90
N SER A 323 -3.01 22.06 13.89
CA SER A 323 -3.09 23.30 13.09
C SER A 323 -2.14 24.42 13.54
N LYS A 324 -1.57 24.30 14.74
CA LYS A 324 -0.59 25.24 15.32
C LYS A 324 0.86 24.90 14.98
N LEU A 325 1.12 23.74 14.39
CA LEU A 325 2.46 23.37 13.93
C LEU A 325 2.86 24.26 12.74
N GLU A 326 3.82 25.16 12.95
CA GLU A 326 4.33 26.07 11.92
C GLU A 326 5.00 25.30 10.77
N GLY A 327 4.83 25.80 9.53
CA GLY A 327 5.43 25.23 8.32
C GLY A 327 4.52 24.33 7.48
N ALA A 328 3.49 23.74 8.10
CA ALA A 328 2.46 22.88 7.48
C ALA A 328 1.05 23.50 7.47
N SER A 329 0.88 24.70 8.04
CA SER A 329 -0.37 25.12 8.68
C SER A 329 -1.53 25.54 7.76
N LEU A 330 -1.32 25.82 6.47
CA LEU A 330 -2.41 26.27 5.58
C LEU A 330 -3.19 25.10 4.96
N ASN A 331 -2.52 24.08 4.42
CA ASN A 331 -3.20 22.94 3.79
C ASN A 331 -3.76 21.97 4.82
N LEU A 332 -3.07 21.79 5.95
CA LEU A 332 -3.52 20.91 7.03
C LEU A 332 -4.89 21.33 7.56
N ARG A 333 -5.14 22.64 7.68
CA ARG A 333 -6.41 23.19 8.18
C ARG A 333 -7.59 22.88 7.26
N GLY A 334 -7.42 23.03 5.95
CA GLY A 334 -8.46 22.72 4.96
C GLY A 334 -8.82 21.23 4.98
N VAL A 335 -7.81 20.36 4.83
CA VAL A 335 -7.98 18.89 4.82
C VAL A 335 -8.67 18.41 6.10
N VAL A 336 -8.24 18.94 7.25
CA VAL A 336 -8.79 18.59 8.56
C VAL A 336 -10.23 19.09 8.71
N PHE A 337 -10.54 20.28 8.21
CA PHE A 337 -11.89 20.84 8.26
C PHE A 337 -12.86 20.06 7.38
N GLU A 338 -12.45 19.71 6.16
CA GLU A 338 -13.21 18.82 5.27
C GLU A 338 -13.54 17.50 5.98
N PHE A 339 -12.57 16.91 6.67
CA PHE A 339 -12.77 15.64 7.37
C PHE A 339 -13.78 15.73 8.52
N ILE A 340 -13.73 16.81 9.32
CA ILE A 340 -14.70 17.04 10.39
C ILE A 340 -16.12 17.03 9.83
N ILE A 341 -16.36 17.83 8.79
CA ILE A 341 -17.69 17.98 8.22
C ILE A 341 -18.17 16.67 7.61
N ALA A 342 -17.30 15.95 6.91
CA ALA A 342 -17.57 14.62 6.36
C ALA A 342 -17.98 13.64 7.46
N HIS A 343 -17.28 13.64 8.59
CA HIS A 343 -17.59 12.76 9.68
C HIS A 343 -18.91 13.11 10.37
N LEU A 344 -19.22 14.39 10.59
CA LEU A 344 -20.50 14.82 11.17
C LEU A 344 -21.68 14.28 10.34
N HIS A 345 -21.61 14.39 9.02
CA HIS A 345 -22.63 13.81 8.15
C HIS A 345 -22.62 12.27 8.18
N ARG A 346 -21.48 11.62 8.38
CA ARG A 346 -21.46 10.15 8.54
C ARG A 346 -22.19 9.69 9.80
N VAL A 347 -22.03 10.41 10.91
CA VAL A 347 -22.76 10.15 12.18
C VAL A 347 -24.27 10.27 11.97
N ASP A 348 -24.70 11.22 11.14
CA ASP A 348 -26.10 11.39 10.77
C ASP A 348 -26.63 10.30 9.81
N GLY A 349 -25.82 9.30 9.46
CA GLY A 349 -26.21 8.16 8.64
C GLY A 349 -26.09 8.40 7.13
N TYR A 350 -25.24 9.34 6.71
CA TYR A 350 -24.92 9.54 5.29
C TYR A 350 -23.72 8.67 4.87
N GLY A 351 -23.76 8.13 3.66
CA GLY A 351 -22.56 7.70 2.94
C GLY A 351 -21.75 8.93 2.54
N ILE A 352 -20.42 8.87 2.66
CA ILE A 352 -19.56 10.03 2.46
C ILE A 352 -18.46 9.73 1.45
N ASP A 353 -18.36 10.59 0.45
CA ASP A 353 -17.26 10.69 -0.50
C ASP A 353 -16.51 12.02 -0.25
N LEU A 354 -15.19 11.98 -0.11
CA LEU A 354 -14.32 13.15 0.12
C LEU A 354 -13.54 13.49 -1.15
N ARG A 355 -13.39 14.77 -1.46
CA ARG A 355 -12.61 15.30 -2.60
C ARG A 355 -12.99 14.67 -3.94
N LEU A 356 -14.28 14.46 -4.12
CA LEU A 356 -14.82 13.79 -5.29
C LEU A 356 -14.56 14.64 -6.54
N ILE A 357 -13.84 14.07 -7.49
CA ILE A 357 -13.66 14.70 -8.80
C ILE A 357 -14.86 14.33 -9.68
N VAL A 358 -15.56 15.36 -10.15
CA VAL A 358 -16.67 15.20 -11.10
C VAL A 358 -16.34 15.82 -12.44
N HIS A 359 -16.91 15.25 -13.48
CA HIS A 359 -16.82 15.77 -14.84
C HIS A 359 -18.21 16.15 -15.34
N ASP A 360 -18.31 17.31 -15.99
CA ASP A 360 -19.52 17.66 -16.72
C ASP A 360 -19.60 16.93 -18.07
N ARG A 361 -20.68 17.17 -18.83
CA ARG A 361 -20.89 16.57 -20.16
C ARG A 361 -19.83 16.97 -21.20
N GLU A 362 -19.13 18.08 -20.95
CA GLU A 362 -18.06 18.63 -21.79
C GLU A 362 -16.66 18.21 -21.31
N ARG A 363 -16.59 17.36 -20.27
CA ARG A 363 -15.37 16.87 -19.59
C ARG A 363 -14.62 17.92 -18.78
N ASN A 364 -15.24 19.06 -18.47
CA ASN A 364 -14.67 20.01 -17.51
C ASN A 364 -14.64 19.37 -16.12
N ARG A 365 -13.55 19.60 -15.39
CA ARG A 365 -13.28 18.98 -14.09
C ARG A 365 -13.66 19.94 -12.96
N ALA A 366 -14.42 19.45 -11.98
CA ALA A 366 -14.62 20.11 -10.70
C ALA A 366 -14.28 19.15 -9.55
N GLU A 367 -13.83 19.71 -8.43
CA GLU A 367 -13.58 18.97 -7.19
C GLU A 367 -14.66 19.36 -6.19
N ILE A 368 -15.24 18.37 -5.53
CA ILE A 368 -16.23 18.55 -4.48
C ILE A 368 -15.55 18.11 -3.18
N ASP A 369 -15.35 19.04 -2.26
CA ASP A 369 -14.68 18.75 -0.99
C ASP A 369 -15.35 17.58 -0.25
N ILE A 370 -16.68 17.58 -0.18
CA ILE A 370 -17.46 16.49 0.45
C ILE A 370 -18.79 16.28 -0.28
N GLN A 371 -19.10 15.01 -0.53
CA GLN A 371 -20.44 14.58 -0.94
C GLN A 371 -21.02 13.64 0.12
N ALA A 372 -22.16 14.00 0.69
CA ALA A 372 -22.91 13.19 1.65
C ALA A 372 -24.20 12.67 1.01
N LYS A 373 -24.44 11.35 1.05
CA LYS A 373 -25.57 10.70 0.38
C LYS A 373 -26.41 9.85 1.33
N LYS A 374 -27.73 9.94 1.18
CA LYS A 374 -28.73 8.98 1.65
C LYS A 374 -29.62 8.58 0.47
N HIS A 375 -30.48 7.59 0.68
CA HIS A 375 -31.32 7.01 -0.37
C HIS A 375 -32.14 8.05 -1.18
N LYS A 376 -32.48 9.21 -0.60
CA LYS A 376 -33.27 10.26 -1.27
C LYS A 376 -32.62 11.65 -1.19
N GLU A 377 -31.36 11.74 -0.79
CA GLU A 377 -30.71 13.02 -0.51
C GLU A 377 -29.23 12.96 -0.87
N VAL A 378 -28.74 13.99 -1.54
CA VAL A 378 -27.33 14.18 -1.85
C VAL A 378 -26.97 15.62 -1.50
N ILE A 379 -26.01 15.79 -0.61
CA ILE A 379 -25.49 17.07 -0.15
C ILE A 379 -24.07 17.21 -0.68
N PHE A 380 -23.77 18.35 -1.28
CA PHE A 380 -22.43 18.75 -1.69
C PHE A 380 -21.97 19.87 -0.75
N ILE A 381 -20.80 19.72 -0.16
CA ILE A 381 -20.31 20.64 0.87
C ILE A 381 -18.94 21.13 0.45
N GLU A 382 -18.82 22.45 0.34
CA GLU A 382 -17.56 23.17 0.09
C GLU A 382 -17.01 23.65 1.43
N CYS A 383 -15.75 23.35 1.71
CA CYS A 383 -15.11 23.56 3.00
C CYS A 383 -14.08 24.69 2.93
N LYS A 384 -14.46 25.87 3.42
CA LYS A 384 -13.54 27.00 3.56
C LYS A 384 -12.97 27.08 4.97
N GLY A 385 -11.74 26.60 5.16
CA GLY A 385 -10.98 26.83 6.39
C GLY A 385 -10.51 28.29 6.47
N LEU A 386 -11.19 29.13 7.25
CA LEU A 386 -10.76 30.52 7.46
C LEU A 386 -9.45 30.55 8.28
N ALA A 387 -8.39 31.13 7.71
CA ALA A 387 -7.31 31.69 8.51
C ALA A 387 -7.86 32.93 9.21
N SER A 388 -7.89 32.93 10.54
CA SER A 388 -8.25 34.11 11.33
C SER A 388 -7.28 35.25 11.00
N GLY A 389 -7.76 36.21 10.21
CA GLY A 389 -6.98 37.35 9.72
C GLY A 389 -7.58 37.94 8.44
N ASN A 390 -8.87 38.29 8.47
CA ASN A 390 -9.48 39.40 7.72
C ASN A 390 -10.95 39.49 8.16
N LEU A 391 -11.20 40.37 9.12
CA LEU A 391 -12.53 40.95 9.28
C LEU A 391 -12.81 41.74 8.01
N VAL A 392 -13.74 41.25 7.19
CA VAL A 392 -14.32 42.02 6.10
C VAL A 392 -15.35 42.94 6.77
N GLY A 393 -15.03 44.24 6.81
CA GLY A 393 -16.03 45.30 6.95
C GLY A 393 -16.69 45.59 5.61
#